data_AF-A0A0S1Y4A9-F1
#
_entry.id   AF-A0A0S1Y4A9-F1
#
_cell.length_a   1.000
_cell.length_b   1.000
_cell.length_c   1.000
_cell.angle_alpha   90.00
_cell.angle_beta   90.00
_cell.angle_gamma   90.00
#
_symmetry.space_group_name_H-M   'P 1'
#
loop_
_entity.id
_entity.type
_entity.pdbx_description
1 polymer ?
#
loop_
_entity_poly.entity_id
_entity_poly.type
_entity_poly.pdbx_seq_one_letter_code
_entity_poly.pdbx_strand_id
1 'polypeptide(L)' 'MSQEPTPAWSRADIDTHCRRYGLTLPSAMLDRMHELSANVTRTGLAIARQPVKDNEPALVFAMPVPTPR' A
#
# COMPACT_ATOMS: atom_id res chain seq x y z
N MET A 1 -17.05 -4.09 -17.76
CA MET A 1 -17.12 -3.13 -16.64
C MET A 1 -16.01 -3.51 -15.68
N SER A 2 -14.99 -2.65 -15.52
CA SER A 2 -13.90 -2.93 -14.58
C SER A 2 -14.45 -2.79 -13.16
N GLN A 3 -14.57 -3.90 -12.44
CA GLN A 3 -15.05 -3.91 -11.06
C GLN A 3 -14.01 -3.18 -10.22
N GLU A 4 -14.40 -2.08 -9.56
CA GLU A 4 -13.48 -1.37 -8.68
C GLU A 4 -13.12 -2.27 -7.50
N PRO A 5 -11.83 -2.46 -7.18
CA PRO A 5 -11.44 -3.37 -6.12
C PRO A 5 -11.95 -2.86 -4.77
N THR A 6 -12.67 -3.72 -4.06
CA THR A 6 -13.12 -3.44 -2.69
C THR A 6 -11.90 -3.18 -1.81
N PRO A 7 -11.87 -2.08 -1.03
CA PRO A 7 -10.79 -1.81 -0.08
C PRO A 7 -10.62 -2.98 0.87
N ALA A 8 -9.38 -3.38 1.14
CA ALA A 8 -9.10 -4.50 2.03
C ALA A 8 -9.47 -4.23 3.50
N TRP A 9 -9.56 -2.96 3.89
CA TRP A 9 -9.85 -2.52 5.27
C TRP A 9 -10.98 -1.51 5.23
N SER A 10 -12.02 -1.70 6.05
CA SER A 10 -13.04 -0.68 6.24
C SER A 10 -12.57 0.40 7.22
N ARG A 11 -13.24 1.56 7.22
CA ARG A 11 -13.00 2.63 8.21
C ARG A 11 -13.16 2.15 9.66
N ALA A 12 -14.12 1.26 9.90
CA ALA A 12 -14.37 0.71 11.24
C ALA A 12 -13.25 -0.24 11.70
N ASP A 13 -12.65 -1.00 10.77
CA ASP A 13 -11.50 -1.85 11.05
C ASP A 13 -10.29 -1.00 11.45
N ILE A 14 -10.08 0.12 10.75
CA ILE A 14 -8.99 1.06 11.04
C ILE A 14 -9.18 1.69 12.43
N ASP A 15 -10.38 2.18 12.76
CA ASP A 15 -10.67 2.74 14.09
C ASP A 15 -10.48 1.70 15.20
N THR A 16 -11.00 0.48 15.01
CA THR A 16 -10.82 -0.64 15.96
C THR A 16 -9.33 -0.98 16.15
N HIS A 17 -8.57 -1.00 15.06
CA HIS A 17 -7.12 -1.24 15.10
C HIS A 17 -6.39 -0.14 15.88
N CYS A 18 -6.68 1.13 15.61
CA CYS A 18 -6.09 2.24 16.37
C CYS A 18 -6.38 2.14 17.87
N ARG A 19 -7.64 1.88 18.24
CA ARG A 19 -8.05 1.73 19.65
C ARG A 19 -7.34 0.57 20.35
N ARG A 20 -7.13 -0.56 19.66
CA ARG A 20 -6.38 -1.71 20.20
C ARG A 20 -4.97 -1.33 20.67
N TYR A 21 -4.35 -0.35 20.01
CA TYR A 21 -3.01 0.15 20.35
C TYR A 21 -3.04 1.47 21.14
N GLY A 22 -4.20 1.84 21.70
CA GLY A 22 -4.34 3.05 22.52
C GLY A 22 -4.29 4.35 21.73
N LEU A 23 -4.41 4.30 20.40
CA LEU A 23 -4.43 5.47 19.54
C LEU A 23 -5.87 5.93 19.31
N THR A 24 -6.14 7.21 19.59
CA THR A 24 -7.40 7.86 19.21
C THR A 24 -7.10 8.90 18.14
N LEU A 25 -7.62 8.69 16.94
CA LEU A 25 -7.38 9.56 15.80
C LEU A 25 -8.60 10.43 15.50
N PRO A 26 -8.40 11.69 15.07
CA PRO A 26 -9.49 12.50 14.53
C PRO A 26 -10.13 11.85 13.30
N SER A 27 -11.41 12.11 13.04
CA SER A 27 -12.14 11.54 11.88
C SER A 27 -11.39 11.74 10.57
N ALA A 28 -10.88 12.95 10.32
CA ALA A 28 -10.16 13.26 9.08
C ALA A 28 -8.90 12.39 8.88
N MET A 29 -8.24 11.96 9.95
CA MET A 29 -7.11 11.03 9.86
C MET A 29 -7.57 9.60 9.55
N LEU A 30 -8.67 9.16 10.17
CA LEU A 30 -9.26 7.85 9.86
C LEU A 30 -9.70 7.76 8.39
N ASP A 31 -10.31 8.83 7.87
CA ASP A 31 -10.73 8.93 6.48
C ASP A 31 -9.53 8.88 5.52
N ARG A 32 -8.45 9.62 5.86
CA ARG A 32 -7.20 9.58 5.08
C ARG A 32 -6.51 8.21 5.12
N MET A 33 -6.53 7.52 6.26
CA MET A 33 -5.98 6.16 6.36
C MET A 33 -6.76 5.17 5.52
N HIS A 34 -8.09 5.30 5.47
CA HIS A 34 -8.94 4.49 4.63
C HIS A 34 -8.70 4.75 3.14
N GLU A 35 -8.53 6.01 2.75
CA GLU A 35 -8.16 6.36 1.36
C GLU A 35 -6.81 5.75 0.97
N LEU A 36 -5.80 5.85 1.85
CA LEU A 36 -4.48 5.27 1.60
C LEU A 36 -4.55 3.75 1.49
N SER A 37 -5.31 3.07 2.35
CA SER A 37 -5.46 1.62 2.28
C SER A 37 -6.10 1.18 0.96
N ALA A 38 -7.16 1.87 0.52
CA ALA A 38 -7.80 1.62 -0.77
C ALA A 38 -6.84 1.81 -1.95
N ASN A 39 -6.04 2.89 -1.93
CA ASN A 39 -5.06 3.18 -2.97
C ASN A 39 -3.94 2.11 -3.02
N VAL A 40 -3.46 1.64 -1.87
CA VAL A 40 -2.47 0.55 -1.80
C VAL A 40 -3.06 -0.75 -2.33
N THR A 41 -4.29 -1.11 -1.95
CA THR A 41 -4.98 -2.29 -2.49
C THR A 41 -5.09 -2.22 -4.01
N ARG A 42 -5.56 -1.08 -4.55
CA ARG A 42 -5.70 -0.87 -5.99
C ARG A 42 -4.35 -0.99 -6.71
N THR A 43 -3.31 -0.35 -6.18
CA THR A 43 -1.97 -0.35 -6.79
C THR A 43 -1.34 -1.74 -6.71
N GLY A 44 -1.42 -2.40 -5.56
CA GLY A 44 -0.85 -3.74 -5.36
C GLY A 44 -1.52 -4.81 -6.23
N LEU A 45 -2.82 -4.68 -6.52
CA LEU A 45 -3.52 -5.56 -7.47
C LEU A 45 -3.18 -5.24 -8.93
N ALA A 46 -2.80 -4.00 -9.24
CA ALA A 46 -2.37 -3.60 -10.57
C ALA A 46 -0.93 -4.03 -10.90
N ILE A 47 -0.10 -4.30 -9.88
CA ILE A 47 1.26 -4.82 -10.08
C ILE A 47 1.17 -6.31 -10.41
N ALA A 48 1.49 -6.67 -11.65
CA ALA A 48 1.62 -8.06 -12.06
C ALA A 48 2.67 -8.76 -11.20
N ARG A 49 2.23 -9.74 -10.40
CA ARG A 49 3.16 -10.58 -9.62
C ARG A 49 3.87 -11.53 -10.58
N GLN A 50 5.19 -11.61 -10.49
CA GLN A 50 5.96 -12.66 -11.17
C GLN A 50 5.44 -14.03 -10.69
N PRO A 51 5.20 -14.98 -11.61
CA PRO A 51 4.62 -16.28 -11.27
C PRO A 51 5.56 -17.17 -10.45
N VAL A 52 6.87 -16.86 -10.43
CA VAL A 52 7.91 -17.61 -9.73
C VAL A 52 8.84 -16.62 -9.02
N LYS A 53 9.10 -16.87 -7.73
CA LYS A 53 9.94 -16.03 -6.86
C LYS A 53 11.40 -15.90 -7.37
N ASP A 54 11.88 -16.92 -8.06
CA ASP A 54 13.27 -17.00 -8.55
C ASP A 54 13.56 -16.08 -9.75
N ASN A 55 12.53 -15.45 -10.33
CA ASN A 55 12.66 -14.46 -11.41
C ASN A 55 12.48 -13.02 -10.92
N GLU A 56 12.46 -12.77 -9.60
CA GLU A 56 12.55 -11.40 -9.11
C GLU A 56 13.90 -10.80 -9.55
N PRO A 57 13.92 -9.66 -10.26
CA PRO A 57 15.17 -9.00 -10.60
C PRO A 57 15.94 -8.79 -9.30
N ALA A 58 17.19 -9.28 -9.27
CA ALA A 58 18.05 -9.21 -8.11
C ALA A 58 18.00 -7.82 -7.46
N LEU A 59 18.09 -7.78 -6.13
CA LEU A 59 18.11 -6.58 -5.25
C LEU A 59 19.23 -5.56 -5.58
N VAL A 60 19.88 -5.67 -6.73
CA VAL A 60 20.89 -4.76 -7.22
C VAL A 60 20.19 -3.60 -7.91
N PHE A 61 19.77 -2.60 -7.11
CA PHE A 61 19.55 -1.28 -7.66
C PHE A 61 20.88 -0.79 -8.25
N ALA A 62 20.96 -0.72 -9.57
CA ALA A 62 22.08 -0.06 -10.24
C ALA A 62 21.99 1.43 -9.93
N MET A 63 22.74 1.87 -8.91
CA MET A 63 22.83 3.29 -8.57
C MET A 63 23.54 4.02 -9.71
N PRO A 64 22.99 5.13 -10.23
CA PRO A 64 23.66 5.92 -11.24
C PRO A 64 24.98 6.45 -10.67
N VAL A 65 26.09 6.14 -11.36
CA VAL A 65 27.41 6.64 -10.99
C VAL A 65 27.51 8.10 -11.44
N PRO A 66 27.89 9.04 -10.56
CA PRO A 66 28.06 10.44 -10.95
C PRO A 66 29.08 10.54 -12.09
N THR A 67 28.72 11.24 -13.16
CA THR A 67 29.66 11.57 -14.24
C THR A 67 30.69 12.57 -13.69
N PRO A 68 32.01 12.31 -13.77
CA PRO A 68 33.01 13.32 -13.42
C PRO A 68 32.86 14.52 -14.36
N ARG A 69 32.84 15.73 -13.77
CA ARG A 69 32.84 17.01 -14.49
C ARG A 69 34.22 17.35 -15.01
#